data_AF-A0A4P9J7E9-F1
#
_entry.id   AF-A0A4P9J7E9-F1
#
_cell.length_a   1.000
_cell.length_b   1.000
_cell.length_c   1.000
_cell.angle_alpha   90.00
_cell.angle_beta   90.00
_cell.angle_gamma   90.00
#
_symmetry.space_group_name_H-M   'P 1'
#
loop_
_entity.id
_entity.type
_entity.pdbx_description
1 polymer ?
#
loop_
_entity_poly.entity_id
_entity_poly.type
_entity_poly.pdbx_seq_one_letter_code
_entity_poly.pdbx_strand_id
1 'polypeptide(L)'
;MATCKACHEEIRDDATVCKHCGHKEKVDANSVGIYIGVILSVISLATIAFSTAVKLFESKNADIVGQVLSFENDKLDLSLSNRGKSSAVIWDLTITYPEAGRCNQKDYEVTTRMELKKSVIEPNKTIIVPSKTKDESSLHIADMSPETRADEEFKDLLKSISFYTAKVI
;
A
#
# COMPACT_ATOMS: atom_id res chain seq x y z
N MET A 1 -57.58 18.18 19.40
CA MET A 1 -58.19 17.41 18.31
C MET A 1 -57.14 17.22 17.24
N ALA A 2 -56.76 15.97 17.01
CA ALA A 2 -55.77 15.58 16.02
C ALA A 2 -56.50 14.96 14.82
N THR A 3 -55.85 14.92 13.67
CA THR A 3 -56.38 14.28 12.47
C THR A 3 -55.58 13.02 12.16
N CYS A 4 -56.26 11.99 11.67
CA CYS A 4 -55.60 10.75 11.25
C CYS A 4 -54.67 11.03 10.05
N LYS A 5 -53.43 10.52 10.07
CA LYS A 5 -52.47 10.75 8.98
C LYS A 5 -52.84 10.04 7.67
N ALA A 6 -53.62 8.97 7.75
CA ALA A 6 -53.99 8.17 6.59
C ALA A 6 -55.31 8.61 5.94
N CYS A 7 -56.34 8.89 6.74
CA CYS A 7 -57.68 9.23 6.23
C CYS A 7 -58.14 10.65 6.56
N HIS A 8 -57.31 11.44 7.24
CA HIS A 8 -57.57 12.85 7.60
C HIS A 8 -58.82 13.13 8.45
N GLU A 9 -59.52 12.09 8.92
CA GLU A 9 -60.65 12.21 9.83
C GLU A 9 -60.22 12.65 11.23
N GLU A 10 -61.12 13.34 11.93
CA GLU A 10 -60.91 13.78 13.31
C GLU A 10 -60.79 12.58 14.26
N ILE A 11 -59.74 12.59 15.07
CA ILE A 11 -59.48 11.58 16.09
C ILE A 11 -59.19 12.25 17.43
N ARG A 12 -59.44 11.52 18.51
CA ARG A 12 -59.06 11.99 19.85
C ARG A 12 -57.53 12.07 19.96
N ASP A 13 -57.03 13.08 20.67
CA ASP A 13 -55.60 13.32 20.86
C ASP A 13 -54.87 12.14 21.54
N ASP A 14 -55.60 11.29 22.27
CA ASP A 14 -55.10 10.09 22.94
C ASP A 14 -55.27 8.79 22.14
N ALA A 15 -55.94 8.82 20.98
CA ALA A 15 -56.21 7.62 20.18
C ALA A 15 -54.92 7.03 19.58
N THR A 16 -54.68 5.74 19.83
CA THR A 16 -53.55 4.98 19.25
C THR A 16 -53.87 4.42 17.87
N VAL A 17 -55.16 4.25 17.56
CA VAL A 17 -55.67 3.69 16.29
C VAL A 17 -56.87 4.51 15.82
N CYS A 18 -56.90 4.85 14.53
CA CYS A 18 -58.06 5.48 13.90
C CYS A 18 -59.22 4.48 13.80
N LYS A 19 -60.41 4.86 14.31
CA LYS A 19 -61.61 4.01 14.25
C LYS A 19 -62.21 3.88 12.84
N HIS A 20 -61.93 4.84 11.96
CA HIS A 20 -62.49 4.85 10.60
C HIS A 20 -61.71 3.94 9.65
N CYS A 21 -60.38 3.98 9.69
CA CYS A 21 -59.52 3.26 8.75
C CYS A 21 -58.63 2.19 9.38
N GLY A 22 -58.59 2.09 10.72
CA GLY A 22 -57.75 1.13 11.44
C GLY A 22 -56.25 1.46 11.48
N HIS A 23 -55.84 2.64 10.98
CA HIS A 23 -54.44 3.05 10.95
C HIS A 23 -53.89 3.35 12.36
N LYS A 24 -52.70 2.86 12.70
CA LYS A 24 -52.00 3.14 13.96
C LYS A 24 -51.28 4.49 13.89
N GLU A 25 -51.64 5.43 14.75
CA GLU A 25 -51.07 6.80 14.76
C GLU A 25 -49.74 6.88 15.52
N LYS A 26 -49.55 5.99 16.51
CA LYS A 26 -48.32 5.91 17.30
C LYS A 26 -47.53 4.68 16.87
N VAL A 27 -46.28 4.92 16.46
CA VAL A 27 -45.32 3.85 16.20
C VAL A 27 -45.03 3.17 17.52
N ASP A 28 -45.28 1.86 17.60
CA ASP A 28 -45.06 1.08 18.81
C ASP A 28 -43.55 1.10 19.15
N ALA A 29 -43.23 1.43 20.39
CA ALA A 29 -41.84 1.47 20.87
C ALA A 29 -41.12 0.12 20.67
N ASN A 30 -41.87 -0.99 20.69
CA ASN A 30 -41.35 -2.32 20.36
C ASN A 30 -40.90 -2.44 18.91
N SER A 31 -41.58 -1.77 17.98
CA SER A 31 -41.19 -1.78 16.56
C SER A 31 -39.89 -1.00 16.36
N VAL A 32 -39.73 0.14 17.04
CA VAL A 32 -38.50 0.95 16.98
C VAL A 32 -37.29 0.20 17.53
N GLY A 33 -37.46 -0.55 18.62
CA GLY A 33 -36.39 -1.38 19.20
C GLY A 33 -35.86 -2.45 18.24
N ILE A 34 -36.74 -3.08 17.47
CA ILE A 34 -36.35 -4.09 16.47
C ILE A 34 -35.53 -3.45 15.35
N TYR A 35 -35.95 -2.30 14.82
CA TYR A 35 -35.20 -1.61 13.76
C TYR A 35 -33.81 -1.15 14.21
N ILE A 36 -33.68 -0.62 15.42
CA ILE A 36 -32.39 -0.22 15.98
C ILE A 36 -31.48 -1.44 16.16
N GLY A 37 -32.01 -2.55 16.69
CA GLY A 37 -31.25 -3.79 16.86
C GLY A 37 -30.74 -4.34 15.53
N VAL A 38 -31.56 -4.34 14.48
CA VAL A 38 -31.17 -4.79 13.14
C VAL A 38 -30.06 -3.90 12.58
N ILE A 39 -30.20 -2.58 12.64
CA ILE A 39 -29.19 -1.65 12.14
C ILE A 39 -27.85 -1.84 12.86
N LEU A 40 -27.87 -1.96 14.19
CA LEU A 40 -26.66 -2.20 14.98
C LEU A 40 -25.99 -3.53 14.61
N SER A 41 -26.77 -4.60 14.42
CA SER A 41 -26.23 -5.90 14.02
C SER A 41 -25.56 -5.87 12.64
N VAL A 42 -26.14 -5.14 11.68
CA VAL A 42 -25.56 -4.97 10.33
C VAL A 42 -24.27 -4.17 10.39
N ILE A 43 -24.22 -3.08 11.17
CA ILE A 43 -23.01 -2.28 11.37
C ILE A 43 -21.90 -3.10 12.01
N SER A 44 -22.21 -3.87 13.06
CA SER A 44 -21.22 -4.73 13.73
C SER A 44 -20.66 -5.78 12.77
N LEU A 45 -21.51 -6.42 11.96
CA LEU A 45 -21.07 -7.40 10.98
C LEU A 45 -20.20 -6.77 9.88
N ALA A 46 -20.60 -5.61 9.37
CA ALA A 46 -19.83 -4.87 8.37
C ALA A 46 -18.44 -4.47 8.90
N THR A 47 -18.35 -4.07 10.17
CA THR A 47 -17.09 -3.67 10.80
C THR A 47 -16.11 -4.84 10.91
N ILE A 48 -16.60 -6.03 11.30
CA ILE A 48 -15.79 -7.25 11.38
C ILE A 48 -15.33 -7.69 9.99
N ALA A 49 -16.25 -7.69 9.02
CA ALA A 49 -15.93 -8.01 7.63
C ALA A 49 -14.88 -7.05 7.05
N PHE A 50 -15.01 -5.75 7.31
CA PHE A 50 -14.06 -4.74 6.84
C PHE A 50 -12.69 -4.90 7.49
N SER A 51 -12.61 -5.08 8.82
CA SER A 51 -11.31 -5.29 9.50
C SER A 51 -10.60 -6.54 9.01
N THR A 52 -11.35 -7.61 8.74
CA THR A 52 -10.79 -8.87 8.21
C THR A 52 -10.35 -8.70 6.76
N ALA A 53 -11.12 -8.00 5.94
CA ALA A 53 -10.77 -7.69 4.56
C ALA A 53 -9.51 -6.83 4.50
N VAL A 54 -9.42 -5.74 5.26
CA VAL A 54 -8.23 -4.88 5.30
C VAL A 54 -7.00 -5.67 5.72
N LYS A 55 -7.09 -6.53 6.75
CA LYS A 55 -5.97 -7.41 7.16
C LYS A 55 -5.59 -8.43 6.08
N LEU A 56 -6.55 -8.94 5.30
CA LEU A 56 -6.31 -9.83 4.16
C LEU A 56 -5.61 -9.11 3.01
N PHE A 57 -5.86 -7.82 2.81
CA PHE A 57 -5.20 -7.00 1.79
C PHE A 57 -3.83 -6.48 2.26
N GLU A 58 -3.70 -6.06 3.52
CA GLU A 58 -2.42 -5.61 4.11
C GLU A 58 -1.43 -6.77 4.31
N SER A 59 -1.90 -8.01 4.53
CA SER A 59 -1.02 -9.16 4.76
C SER A 59 -0.40 -9.77 3.50
N LYS A 60 -0.75 -9.29 2.30
CA LYS A 60 -0.32 -9.91 1.04
C LYS A 60 0.74 -9.15 0.25
N ASN A 61 1.22 -8.02 0.76
CA ASN A 61 2.22 -7.26 0.04
C ASN A 61 3.62 -7.85 0.30
N ALA A 62 4.34 -8.11 -0.78
CA ALA A 62 5.79 -8.21 -0.73
C ALA A 62 6.37 -6.80 -0.50
N ASP A 63 7.40 -6.71 0.34
CA ASP A 63 8.10 -5.45 0.61
C ASP A 63 9.58 -5.71 0.38
N ILE A 64 10.08 -5.32 -0.79
CA ILE A 64 11.45 -5.60 -1.22
C ILE A 64 12.32 -4.37 -0.94
N VAL A 65 13.29 -4.56 -0.05
CA VAL A 65 14.31 -3.57 0.29
C VAL A 65 15.62 -3.99 -0.37
N GLY A 66 16.16 -3.13 -1.23
CA GLY A 66 17.47 -3.30 -1.85
C GLY A 66 18.57 -2.54 -1.09
N GLN A 67 19.76 -3.14 -1.01
CA GLN A 67 20.96 -2.50 -0.48
C GLN A 67 22.17 -2.84 -1.35
N VAL A 68 23.02 -1.85 -1.61
CA VAL A 68 24.34 -2.07 -2.22
C VAL A 68 25.31 -2.60 -1.16
N LEU A 69 25.83 -3.81 -1.38
CA LEU A 69 26.80 -4.46 -0.47
C LEU A 69 28.24 -4.09 -0.81
N SER A 70 28.60 -4.20 -2.09
CA SER A 70 29.94 -3.90 -2.58
C SER A 70 29.85 -3.21 -3.93
N PHE A 71 30.80 -2.31 -4.15
CA PHE A 71 30.98 -1.59 -5.39
C PHE A 71 32.47 -1.66 -5.77
N GLU A 72 32.80 -2.50 -6.73
CA GLU A 72 34.12 -2.59 -7.36
C GLU A 72 33.99 -2.17 -8.84
N ASN A 73 35.12 -1.82 -9.47
CA ASN A 73 35.18 -1.28 -10.83
C ASN A 73 34.35 -2.04 -11.89
N ASP A 74 34.14 -3.34 -11.70
CA ASP A 74 33.41 -4.24 -12.60
C ASP A 74 32.29 -5.05 -11.91
N LYS A 75 32.06 -4.84 -10.61
CA LYS A 75 31.11 -5.63 -9.82
C LYS A 75 30.25 -4.75 -8.93
N LEU A 76 28.94 -4.97 -9.04
CA LEU A 76 27.95 -4.38 -8.16
C LEU A 76 27.22 -5.52 -7.44
N ASP A 77 27.51 -5.69 -6.15
CA ASP A 77 26.81 -6.69 -5.34
C ASP A 77 25.61 -6.05 -4.66
N LEU A 78 24.42 -6.58 -4.95
CA LEU A 78 23.16 -6.10 -4.40
C LEU A 78 22.54 -7.14 -3.48
N SER A 79 22.08 -6.71 -2.32
CA SER A 79 21.26 -7.50 -1.41
C SER A 79 19.81 -7.09 -1.59
N LEU A 80 18.93 -8.04 -1.89
CA LEU A 80 17.49 -7.83 -1.97
C LEU A 80 16.82 -8.62 -0.85
N SER A 81 16.15 -7.93 0.06
CA SER A 81 15.49 -8.52 1.23
C SER A 81 13.98 -8.32 1.16
N ASN A 82 13.21 -9.39 1.33
CA ASN A 82 11.76 -9.31 1.43
C ASN A 82 11.33 -9.21 2.89
N ARG A 83 10.94 -8.00 3.33
CA ARG A 83 10.36 -7.74 4.66
C ARG A 83 8.85 -7.94 4.68
N GLY A 84 8.25 -8.18 3.52
CA GLY A 84 6.82 -8.43 3.36
C GLY A 84 6.41 -9.80 3.90
N LYS A 85 5.09 -10.02 3.93
CA LYS A 85 4.49 -11.28 4.38
C LYS A 85 4.22 -12.27 3.25
N SER A 86 4.41 -11.84 2.00
CA SER A 86 4.22 -12.67 0.80
C SER A 86 5.49 -12.73 -0.03
N SER A 87 5.69 -13.84 -0.74
CA SER A 87 6.84 -14.02 -1.63
C SER A 87 6.82 -13.02 -2.78
N ALA A 88 7.99 -12.56 -3.20
CA ALA A 88 8.16 -11.74 -4.40
C ALA A 88 8.85 -12.53 -5.51
N VAL A 89 8.51 -12.24 -6.75
CA VAL A 89 9.25 -12.74 -7.91
C VAL A 89 9.96 -11.56 -8.56
N ILE A 90 11.28 -11.68 -8.74
CA ILE A 90 12.10 -10.67 -9.41
C ILE A 90 12.67 -11.30 -10.69
N TRP A 91 12.53 -10.59 -11.80
CA TRP A 91 13.01 -11.02 -13.12
C TRP A 91 13.88 -9.97 -13.81
N ASP A 92 13.73 -8.69 -13.45
CA ASP A 92 14.61 -7.62 -13.88
C ASP A 92 14.92 -6.67 -12.73
N LEU A 93 16.09 -6.04 -12.82
CA LEU A 93 16.46 -4.94 -11.94
C LEU A 93 16.93 -3.78 -12.80
N THR A 94 16.31 -2.63 -12.60
CA THR A 94 16.67 -1.39 -13.28
C THR A 94 17.27 -0.46 -12.24
N ILE A 95 18.52 -0.05 -12.46
CA ILE A 95 19.26 0.82 -11.56
C ILE A 95 19.48 2.13 -12.28
N THR A 96 19.06 3.23 -11.66
CA THR A 96 19.26 4.58 -12.18
C THR A 96 20.23 5.31 -11.27
N TYR A 97 21.31 5.86 -11.84
CA TYR A 97 22.37 6.55 -11.10
C TYR A 97 22.93 7.74 -11.89
N PRO A 98 23.45 8.78 -11.21
CA PRO A 98 24.12 9.88 -11.87
C PRO A 98 25.50 9.45 -12.40
N GLU A 99 25.85 9.87 -13.61
CA GLU A 99 27.17 9.60 -14.21
C GLU A 99 28.26 10.44 -13.55
N ALA A 100 29.41 9.83 -13.20
CA ALA A 100 30.54 10.50 -12.54
C ALA A 100 31.03 11.76 -13.28
N GLY A 101 31.06 11.70 -14.62
CA GLY A 101 31.51 12.81 -15.46
C GLY A 101 30.50 13.96 -15.58
N ARG A 102 29.28 13.80 -15.04
CA ARG A 102 28.17 14.75 -15.23
C ARG A 102 27.37 15.02 -13.94
N CYS A 103 27.94 14.79 -12.76
CA CYS A 103 27.25 15.02 -11.48
C CYS A 103 26.69 16.45 -11.30
N ASN A 104 27.24 17.44 -12.00
CA ASN A 104 26.76 18.83 -11.96
C ASN A 104 25.48 19.07 -12.78
N GLN A 105 25.06 18.13 -13.63
CA GLN A 105 23.82 18.20 -14.39
C GLN A 105 22.72 17.45 -13.62
N LYS A 106 21.83 18.19 -12.97
CA LYS A 106 20.76 17.64 -12.12
C LYS A 106 19.79 16.70 -12.84
N ASP A 107 19.75 16.73 -14.17
CA ASP A 107 18.81 15.95 -14.99
C ASP A 107 19.48 14.82 -15.77
N TYR A 108 20.77 14.54 -15.54
CA TYR A 108 21.48 13.48 -16.27
C TYR A 108 21.61 12.21 -15.43
N GLU A 109 20.72 11.27 -15.68
CA GLU A 109 20.74 9.94 -15.06
C GLU A 109 21.04 8.85 -16.09
N VAL A 110 21.85 7.88 -15.70
CA VAL A 110 22.12 6.68 -16.48
C VAL A 110 21.29 5.55 -15.90
N THR A 111 20.53 4.87 -16.76
CA THR A 111 19.74 3.70 -16.39
C THR A 111 20.38 2.43 -16.93
N THR A 112 20.79 1.55 -16.02
CA THR A 112 21.33 0.23 -16.34
C THR A 112 20.33 -0.85 -15.98
N ARG A 113 19.97 -1.68 -16.96
CA ARG A 113 19.10 -2.84 -16.76
C ARG A 113 19.93 -4.10 -16.59
N MET A 114 19.69 -4.81 -15.50
CA MET A 114 20.27 -6.11 -15.22
C MET A 114 19.20 -7.17 -15.38
N GLU A 115 19.40 -8.07 -16.35
CA GLU A 115 18.54 -9.25 -16.48
C GLU A 115 18.86 -10.23 -15.37
N LEU A 116 17.86 -10.53 -14.53
CA LEU A 116 17.99 -11.49 -13.46
C LEU A 116 17.37 -12.82 -13.90
N LYS A 117 18.05 -13.93 -13.57
CA LYS A 117 17.35 -15.22 -13.61
C LYS A 117 16.16 -15.10 -12.65
N LYS A 118 14.96 -15.41 -13.14
CA LYS A 118 13.72 -15.38 -12.38
C LYS A 118 13.95 -15.98 -10.99
N SER A 119 13.93 -15.13 -9.97
CA SER A 119 14.27 -15.47 -8.60
C SER A 119 13.09 -15.17 -7.70
N VAL A 120 12.79 -16.08 -6.78
CA VAL A 120 11.72 -15.92 -5.79
C VAL A 120 12.36 -15.57 -4.46
N ILE A 121 11.93 -14.45 -3.85
CA ILE A 121 12.34 -14.05 -2.50
C ILE A 121 11.17 -14.32 -1.56
N GLU A 122 11.30 -15.36 -0.74
CA GLU A 122 10.30 -15.67 0.29
C GLU A 122 10.27 -14.60 1.40
N PRO A 123 9.17 -14.52 2.18
CA PRO A 123 9.08 -13.62 3.33
C PRO A 123 10.25 -13.78 4.31
N ASN A 124 10.80 -12.64 4.75
CA ASN A 124 11.96 -12.53 5.64
C ASN A 124 13.24 -13.22 5.11
N LYS A 125 13.33 -13.45 3.80
CA LYS A 125 14.55 -13.93 3.15
C LYS A 125 15.26 -12.80 2.42
N THR A 126 16.56 -13.02 2.25
CA THR A 126 17.45 -12.12 1.53
C THR A 126 18.16 -12.93 0.46
N ILE A 127 18.26 -12.38 -0.74
CA ILE A 127 19.09 -12.92 -1.82
C ILE A 127 20.20 -11.92 -2.14
N ILE A 128 21.34 -12.45 -2.57
CA ILE A 128 22.45 -11.65 -3.08
C ILE A 128 22.46 -11.81 -4.59
N VAL A 129 22.43 -10.68 -5.28
CA VAL A 129 22.46 -10.59 -6.73
C VAL A 129 23.82 -10.02 -7.13
N PRO A 130 24.79 -10.87 -7.49
CA PRO A 130 26.05 -10.40 -8.01
C PRO A 130 25.84 -9.93 -9.46
N SER A 131 26.08 -8.65 -9.70
CA SER A 131 26.20 -8.10 -11.05
C SER A 131 27.63 -8.29 -11.53
N LYS A 132 27.82 -9.16 -12.54
CA LYS A 132 28.99 -9.08 -13.40
C LYS A 132 28.56 -8.33 -14.66
N THR A 133 29.01 -7.10 -14.84
CA THR A 133 28.81 -6.42 -16.12
C THR A 133 29.63 -7.13 -17.18
N LYS A 134 29.00 -7.49 -18.30
CA LYS A 134 29.72 -8.07 -19.45
C LYS A 134 30.57 -7.05 -20.17
N ASP A 135 30.25 -5.77 -20.02
CA ASP A 135 31.06 -4.65 -20.48
C ASP A 135 31.95 -4.16 -19.33
N GLU A 136 33.26 -4.41 -19.44
CA GLU A 136 34.31 -3.86 -18.56
C GLU A 136 34.41 -2.32 -18.64
N SER A 137 33.70 -1.68 -19.57
CA SER A 137 33.92 -0.29 -19.97
C SER A 137 32.84 0.71 -19.56
N SER A 138 31.79 0.33 -18.83
CA SER A 138 30.60 1.21 -18.71
C SER A 138 30.05 1.49 -17.32
N LEU A 139 30.60 0.92 -16.24
CA LEU A 139 30.11 1.20 -14.89
C LEU A 139 30.96 2.26 -14.17
N HIS A 140 31.10 3.44 -14.78
CA HIS A 140 31.66 4.63 -14.13
C HIS A 140 30.63 5.28 -13.19
N ILE A 141 30.22 4.56 -12.15
CA ILE A 141 29.46 5.18 -11.07
C ILE A 141 30.41 6.12 -10.33
N ALA A 142 29.94 7.33 -10.02
CA ALA A 142 30.70 8.27 -9.22
C ALA A 142 31.22 7.57 -7.96
N ASP A 143 32.53 7.64 -7.72
CA ASP A 143 33.15 7.04 -6.54
C ASP A 143 32.48 7.61 -5.28
N MET A 144 31.61 6.81 -4.68
CA MET A 144 30.89 7.16 -3.46
C MET A 144 31.79 6.85 -2.27
N SER A 145 32.93 7.55 -2.18
CA SER A 145 33.79 7.52 -1.01
C SER A 145 32.93 7.68 0.26
N PRO A 146 33.16 6.88 1.31
CA PRO A 146 32.45 6.99 2.58
C PRO A 146 32.50 8.40 3.18
N GLU A 147 33.54 9.15 2.84
CA GLU A 147 33.74 10.53 3.29
C GLU A 147 32.76 11.50 2.61
N THR A 148 32.36 11.24 1.37
CA THR A 148 31.36 12.03 0.62
C THR A 148 29.92 11.76 1.11
N ARG A 149 29.66 10.65 1.81
CA ARG A 149 28.35 10.35 2.46
C ARG A 149 28.09 11.19 3.71
N ALA A 150 29.10 11.90 4.22
CA ALA A 150 28.97 12.78 5.38
C ALA A 150 28.39 14.16 5.03
N ASP A 151 28.34 14.52 3.74
CA ASP A 151 27.76 15.78 3.28
C ASP A 151 26.23 15.72 3.36
N GLU A 152 25.62 16.67 4.07
CA GLU A 152 24.17 16.77 4.26
C GLU A 152 23.44 16.95 2.91
N GLU A 153 24.06 17.63 1.93
CA GLU A 153 23.48 17.83 0.60
C GLU A 153 23.45 16.51 -0.22
N PHE A 154 24.46 15.66 -0.02
CA PHE A 154 24.54 14.35 -0.67
C PHE A 154 23.58 13.33 -0.06
N LYS A 155 23.26 13.44 1.25
CA LYS A 155 22.24 12.60 1.89
C LYS A 155 20.85 12.81 1.30
N ASP A 156 20.50 14.03 0.93
CA ASP A 156 19.21 14.32 0.30
C ASP A 156 19.14 13.82 -1.16
N LEU A 157 20.27 13.83 -1.87
CA LEU A 157 20.44 13.16 -3.17
C LEU A 157 20.34 11.63 -3.06
N LEU A 158 20.89 11.02 -2.01
CA LEU A 158 20.72 9.58 -1.77
C LEU A 158 19.28 9.21 -1.41
N LYS A 159 18.52 10.12 -0.77
CA LYS A 159 17.07 9.94 -0.56
C LYS A 159 16.28 10.04 -1.86
N SER A 160 16.78 10.76 -2.88
CA SER A 160 16.13 10.85 -4.19
C SER A 160 16.45 9.67 -5.11
N ILE A 161 17.50 8.88 -4.82
CA ILE A 161 17.74 7.60 -5.50
C ILE A 161 16.60 6.65 -5.12
N SER A 162 15.58 6.64 -5.97
CA SER A 162 14.40 5.81 -5.85
C SER A 162 14.69 4.49 -6.55
N PHE A 163 14.83 3.41 -5.78
CA PHE A 163 14.82 2.07 -6.35
C PHE A 163 13.39 1.77 -6.81
N TYR A 164 13.14 1.87 -8.12
CA TYR A 164 11.86 1.43 -8.69
C TYR A 164 11.83 -0.09 -8.68
N THR A 165 11.21 -0.65 -7.64
CA THR A 165 11.18 -2.10 -7.45
C THR A 165 10.03 -2.74 -8.21
N ALA A 166 10.39 -3.83 -8.90
CA ALA A 166 9.63 -4.97 -9.38
C ALA A 166 8.10 -4.92 -9.28
N LYS A 167 7.45 -5.18 -10.43
CA LYS A 167 6.01 -5.44 -10.50
C LYS A 167 5.69 -6.71 -9.70
N VAL A 168 5.11 -6.55 -8.51
CA VAL A 168 4.56 -7.67 -7.74
C VAL A 168 3.25 -8.10 -8.43
N ILE A 169 3.19 -9.35 -8.92
CA ILE A 169 1.95 -9.98 -9.40
C ILE A 169 1.43 -10.88 -8.29
#